data_AF-A0A0Q4PM92-F1
#
_entry.id   AF-A0A0Q4PM92-F1
#
_cell.length_a   1.000
_cell.length_b   1.000
_cell.length_c   1.000
_cell.angle_alpha   90.00
_cell.angle_beta   90.00
_cell.angle_gamma   90.00
#
_symmetry.space_group_name_H-M   'P 1'
#
loop_
_entity.id
_entity.type
_entity.pdbx_description
1 polymer ?
#
loop_
_entity_poly.entity_id
_entity_poly.type
_entity_poly.pdbx_seq_one_letter_code
_entity_poly.pdbx_strand_id
1 'polypeptide(L)' 'MNILARFAQDESGATAIEYGLIAALISVVIIGAVSALGGQLFTVFNSITTELGGTAATR' A
#
# COMPACT_ATOMS: atom_id res chain seq x y z
N MET A 1 -28.51 20.74 27.22
CA MET A 1 -28.30 19.63 26.27
C MET A 1 -26.88 19.12 26.45
N ASN A 2 -26.70 17.90 26.97
CA ASN A 2 -25.43 17.43 27.53
C ASN A 2 -24.49 16.90 26.43
N ILE A 3 -23.58 17.75 25.94
CA ILE A 3 -22.70 17.48 24.79
C ILE A 3 -21.80 16.26 25.03
N LEU A 4 -21.37 16.07 26.28
CA LEU A 4 -20.56 14.94 26.71
C LEU A 4 -21.30 13.58 26.62
N ALA A 5 -22.61 13.57 26.85
CA ALA A 5 -23.41 12.35 26.71
C ALA A 5 -23.60 11.95 25.24
N ARG A 6 -23.63 12.93 24.33
CA ARG A 6 -23.76 12.69 22.89
C ARG A 6 -22.46 12.21 22.25
N PHE A 7 -21.32 12.67 22.75
CA PHE A 7 -19.99 12.18 22.35
C PHE A 7 -19.73 10.75 22.85
N ALA A 8 -20.17 10.43 24.07
CA ALA A 8 -20.05 9.08 24.63
C ALA A 8 -20.94 8.02 23.94
N GLN A 9 -21.99 8.44 23.22
CA GLN A 9 -22.85 7.57 22.39
C GLN A 9 -22.41 7.52 20.92
N ASP A 10 -21.33 8.21 20.55
CA ASP A 10 -20.88 8.28 19.17
C ASP A 10 -19.97 7.08 18.83
N GLU A 11 -20.55 6.09 18.15
CA GLU A 11 -19.85 4.88 17.67
C GLU A 11 -19.08 5.12 16.36
N SER A 12 -19.08 6.36 15.81
CA SER A 12 -18.34 6.66 14.58
C SER A 12 -16.83 6.41 14.74
N GLY A 13 -16.30 6.54 15.96
CA GLY A 13 -14.90 6.22 16.27
C GLY A 13 -14.62 4.71 16.28
N ALA A 14 -15.59 3.90 16.75
CA ALA A 14 -15.47 2.45 16.75
C ALA A 14 -15.51 1.88 15.32
N THR A 15 -16.41 2.39 14.49
CA THR A 15 -16.48 2.02 13.06
C THR A 15 -15.26 2.47 12.27
N ALA A 16 -14.64 3.60 12.62
CA ALA A 16 -13.38 4.04 12.01
C ALA A 16 -12.22 3.08 12.25
N ILE A 17 -12.17 2.40 13.41
CA ILE A 17 -11.12 1.41 13.72
C ILE A 17 -11.29 0.13 12.91
N GLU A 18 -12.53 -0.30 12.66
CA GLU A 18 -12.82 -1.49 11.85
C GLU A 18 -12.43 -1.29 10.38
N TYR A 19 -12.88 -0.20 9.77
CA TYR A 19 -12.48 0.12 8.39
C TYR A 19 -11.01 0.51 8.29
N GLY A 20 -10.44 1.12 9.33
CA GLY A 20 -9.02 1.44 9.43
C GLY A 20 -8.13 0.18 9.40
N LEU A 21 -8.52 -0.88 10.10
CA LEU A 21 -7.81 -2.15 10.09
C LEU A 21 -7.89 -2.85 8.72
N ILE A 22 -9.07 -2.85 8.08
CA ILE A 22 -9.25 -3.39 6.73
C ILE A 22 -8.37 -2.62 5.72
N ALA A 23 -8.40 -1.28 5.80
CA ALA A 23 -7.57 -0.42 4.94
C ALA A 23 -6.07 -0.68 5.14
N ALA A 24 -5.62 -0.88 6.38
CA ALA A 24 -4.23 -1.22 6.69
C ALA A 24 -3.83 -2.57 6.08
N LEU A 25 -4.67 -3.60 6.19
CA LEU A 25 -4.39 -4.93 5.62
C LEU A 25 -4.34 -4.89 4.09
N ILE A 26 -5.29 -4.22 3.45
CA ILE A 26 -5.30 -4.03 1.98
C ILE A 26 -4.03 -3.28 1.55
N SER A 27 -3.64 -2.23 2.29
CA SER A 27 -2.45 -1.45 1.98
C SER A 27 -1.17 -2.31 2.00
N VAL A 28 -1.00 -3.17 3.02
CA VAL A 28 0.16 -4.07 3.10
C VAL A 28 0.21 -5.04 1.91
N VAL A 29 -0.93 -5.61 1.53
CA VAL A 29 -1.02 -6.51 0.38
C VAL A 29 -0.65 -5.79 -0.92
N ILE A 30 -1.18 -4.57 -1.13
CA ILE A 30 -0.87 -3.77 -2.32
C ILE A 30 0.61 -3.42 -2.36
N ILE A 31 1.20 -2.98 -1.25
CA ILE A 31 2.63 -2.65 -1.17
C ILE A 31 3.47 -3.87 -1.57
N GLY A 32 3.16 -5.05 -1.03
CA GLY A 32 3.84 -6.30 -1.39
C GLY A 32 3.73 -6.64 -2.87
N ALA A 33 2.53 -6.56 -3.44
CA ALA A 33 2.28 -6.85 -4.84
C ALA A 33 3.01 -5.87 -5.79
N VAL A 34 2.94 -4.57 -5.50
CA VAL A 34 3.60 -3.52 -6.30
C VAL A 34 5.11 -3.62 -6.18
N SER A 35 5.65 -3.98 -5.01
CA SER A 35 7.09 -4.21 -4.82
C SER A 35 7.57 -5.38 -5.68
N ALA A 36 6.87 -6.52 -5.65
CA ALA A 36 7.20 -7.69 -6.47
C ALA A 36 7.11 -7.39 -7.97
N LEU A 37 6.03 -6.73 -8.40
CA LEU A 37 5.83 -6.31 -9.79
C LEU A 37 6.95 -5.35 -10.24
N GLY A 38 7.29 -4.37 -9.41
CA GLY A 38 8.41 -3.45 -9.66
C GLY A 38 9.76 -4.16 -9.74
N GLY A 39 9.94 -5.28 -9.04
CA GLY A 39 11.06 -6.22 -9.17
C GLY A 39 11.14 -6.83 -10.57
N GLN A 40 10.03 -7.40 -11.03
CA GLN A 40 9.93 -8.07 -12.33
C GLN A 40 10.10 -7.09 -13.48
N LEU A 41 9.42 -5.94 -13.44
CA LEU A 41 9.54 -4.91 -14.47
C LEU A 41 10.98 -4.40 -14.59
N PHE A 42 11.65 -4.14 -13.46
CA PHE A 42 13.06 -3.75 -13.45
C PHE A 42 13.95 -4.81 -14.12
N THR A 43 13.70 -6.08 -13.84
CA THR A 43 14.43 -7.19 -14.47
C THR A 43 14.22 -7.20 -15.98
N VAL A 44 12.97 -7.10 -16.44
CA VAL A 44 12.63 -7.07 -17.87
C VAL A 44 13.30 -5.91 -18.59
N PHE A 45 13.22 -4.70 -18.03
CA PHE A 45 13.85 -3.53 -18.65
C PHE A 45 15.37 -3.63 -18.65
N ASN A 46 15.99 -4.14 -17.58
CA ASN A 46 17.44 -4.39 -17.57
C ASN A 46 17.87 -5.43 -18.62
N SER A 47 17.07 -6.49 -18.82
CA SER A 47 17.34 -7.45 -19.88
C SER A 47 17.31 -6.77 -21.25
N ILE A 48 16.26 -5.97 -21.54
CA ILE A 48 16.17 -5.21 -22.79
C ILE A 48 17.37 -4.26 -22.96
N THR A 49 17.75 -3.54 -21.91
CA THR A 49 18.92 -2.64 -21.93
C THR A 49 20.20 -3.40 -22.27
N THR A 50 20.39 -4.59 -21.69
CA THR A 50 21.58 -5.42 -21.91
C THR A 50 21.62 -5.94 -23.34
N GLU A 51 20.49 -6.41 -23.87
CA GLU A 51 20.38 -6.88 -25.27
C GLU A 51 20.67 -5.74 -26.28
N LEU A 52 20.37 -4.50 -25.92
CA LEU A 52 20.69 -3.33 -26.74
C LEU A 52 22.15 -2.85 -26.58
N GLY A 53 22.97 -3.56 -25.82
CA GLY A 53 24.38 -3.20 -25.57
C GLY A 53 24.59 -2.11 -24.52
N GLY A 54 23.54 -1.77 -23.75
CA GLY A 54 23.63 -0.86 -22.60
C GLY A 54 24.05 -1.57 -21.31
N THR A 55 24.51 -0.81 -20.32
CA THR A 55 24.82 -1.33 -18.98
C THR A 55 23.55 -1.36 -18.12
N ALA A 56 23.25 -2.53 -17.53
CA ALA A 56 22.12 -2.69 -16.62
C ALA A 56 22.23 -1.76 -15.39
N ALA A 57 21.10 -1.18 -14.98
CA ALA A 57 21.05 -0.37 -13.77
C ALA A 57 21.16 -1.27 -12.53
N THR A 58 21.82 -0.78 -11.48
CA THR A 58 21.77 -1.37 -10.12
C THR A 58 20.77 -0.57 -9.30
N ARG A 59 19.85 -1.25 -8.59
CA ARG A 59 18.82 -0.58 -7.79
C ARG A 59 19.41 0.17 -6.60
#